data_AF-A0A919D9X5-F1
#
_entry.id   AF-A0A919D9X5-F1
#
_cell.length_a   1.000
_cell.length_b   1.000
_cell.length_c   1.000
_cell.angle_alpha   90.00
_cell.angle_beta   90.00
_cell.angle_gamma   90.00
#
_symmetry.space_group_name_H-M   'P 1'
#
loop_
_entity.id
_entity.type
_entity.pdbx_description
1 polymer ?
#
loop_
_entity_poly.entity_id
_entity_poly.type
_entity_poly.pdbx_seq_one_letter_code
_entity_poly.pdbx_strand_id
1 'polypeptide(L)'
;MDFDKWLLPLIFAVSAAPLFVIAGMVSRGHLHLIAGLDARTVRDPAALARRLSRLLAATGFAVLLGGAGMLWAGEDRARQLLVVLAMLVAVNGLGIAIVATVARARPPSGPPHR
;
A
#
# COMPACT_ATOMS: atom_id res chain seq x y z
N MET A 1 0.22 -5.43 33.19
CA MET A 1 0.41 -4.64 31.95
C MET A 1 -0.38 -5.36 30.88
N ASP A 2 -1.46 -4.76 30.37
CA ASP A 2 -2.35 -5.36 29.36
C ASP A 2 -1.68 -5.37 27.98
N PHE A 3 -0.55 -6.06 27.85
CA PHE A 3 0.23 -6.14 26.61
C PHE A 3 -0.61 -6.70 25.45
N ASP A 4 -1.56 -7.59 25.73
CA ASP A 4 -2.44 -8.20 24.73
C ASP A 4 -3.30 -7.17 23.99
N LYS A 5 -3.74 -6.11 24.67
CA LYS A 5 -4.55 -5.03 24.06
C LYS A 5 -3.74 -4.18 23.08
N TRP A 6 -2.43 -4.07 23.31
CA TRP A 6 -1.52 -3.27 22.48
C TRP A 6 -0.82 -4.09 21.39
N LEU A 7 -0.83 -5.41 21.51
CA LEU A 7 -0.19 -6.31 20.56
C LEU A 7 -0.75 -6.14 19.15
N LEU A 8 -2.08 -6.11 19.00
CA LEU A 8 -2.74 -5.94 17.70
C LEU A 8 -2.32 -4.62 17.02
N PRO A 9 -2.55 -3.43 17.63
CA PRO A 9 -2.10 -2.16 17.05
C PRO A 9 -0.61 -2.12 16.73
N LEU A 10 0.22 -2.72 17.59
CA LEU A 10 1.66 -2.77 17.38
C LEU A 10 2.00 -3.59 16.14
N ILE A 11 1.36 -4.75 15.94
CA ILE A 11 1.52 -5.55 14.72
C ILE A 11 1.12 -4.72 13.50
N PHE A 12 -0.05 -4.05 13.52
CA PHE A 12 -0.48 -3.18 12.43
C PHE A 12 0.54 -2.06 12.14
N ALA A 13 1.05 -1.41 13.18
CA ALA A 13 2.03 -0.34 13.04
C ALA A 13 3.36 -0.83 12.44
N VAL A 14 3.88 -1.95 12.96
CA VAL A 14 5.12 -2.57 12.45
C VAL A 14 4.92 -3.07 11.00
N SER A 15 3.76 -3.65 10.68
CA SER A 15 3.43 -4.08 9.32
C SER A 15 3.25 -2.90 8.34
N ALA A 16 2.78 -1.74 8.82
CA ALA A 16 2.62 -0.55 7.99
C ALA A 16 3.95 0.17 7.71
N ALA A 17 4.92 0.09 8.62
CA ALA A 17 6.23 0.74 8.50
C ALA A 17 6.92 0.55 7.14
N PRO A 18 7.07 -0.68 6.59
CA PRO A 18 7.70 -0.86 5.28
C PRO A 18 6.97 -0.15 4.14
N LEU A 19 5.64 0.02 4.21
CA LEU A 19 4.89 0.75 3.18
C LEU A 19 5.29 2.22 3.12
N PHE A 20 5.48 2.85 4.28
CA PHE A 20 5.93 4.24 4.36
C PHE A 20 7.40 4.40 3.93
N VAL A 21 8.25 3.43 4.27
CA VAL A 21 9.64 3.42 3.81
C VAL A 21 9.69 3.33 2.28
N ILE A 22 8.95 2.41 1.67
CA ILE A 22 8.89 2.27 0.21
C ILE A 22 8.27 3.51 -0.42
N ALA A 23 7.18 4.06 0.15
CA ALA A 23 6.58 5.30 -0.33
C ALA A 23 7.59 6.47 -0.34
N GLY A 24 8.40 6.59 0.71
CA GLY A 24 9.47 7.57 0.82
C GLY A 24 10.55 7.37 -0.23
N MET A 25 11.05 6.15 -0.40
CA MET A 25 12.06 5.83 -1.42
C MET A 25 11.57 6.10 -2.84
N VAL A 26 10.32 5.73 -3.14
CA VAL A 26 9.67 5.94 -4.44
C VAL A 26 9.47 7.43 -4.71
N SER A 27 9.11 8.23 -3.69
CA SER A 27 9.01 9.69 -3.84
C SER A 27 10.35 10.35 -4.20
N ARG A 28 11.47 9.75 -3.78
CA ARG A 28 12.83 10.18 -4.09
C ARG A 28 13.35 9.68 -5.45
N GLY A 29 12.53 9.00 -6.24
CA GLY A 29 12.86 8.59 -7.61
C GLY A 29 13.36 7.15 -7.78
N HIS A 30 13.35 6.33 -6.72
CA HIS A 30 13.75 4.92 -6.81
C HIS A 30 12.64 4.02 -7.40
N LEU A 31 12.16 4.33 -8.60
CA LEU A 31 11.11 3.53 -9.26
C LEU A 31 11.54 2.09 -9.58
N HIS A 32 12.84 1.81 -9.68
CA HIS A 32 13.35 0.47 -9.92
C HIS A 32 12.90 -0.54 -8.86
N LEU A 33 12.58 -0.07 -7.64
CA LEU A 33 12.05 -0.87 -6.54
C LEU A 33 10.64 -1.41 -6.84
N ILE A 34 9.89 -0.76 -7.72
CA ILE A 34 8.55 -1.19 -8.13
C ILE A 34 8.66 -1.94 -9.45
N ALA A 35 8.69 -3.27 -9.36
CA ALA A 35 8.61 -4.20 -10.48
C ALA A 35 9.66 -3.95 -11.60
N GLY A 36 10.85 -3.47 -11.25
CA GLY A 36 11.93 -3.20 -12.20
C GLY A 36 11.59 -2.12 -13.23
N LEU A 37 10.65 -1.20 -12.91
CA LEU A 37 10.31 -0.08 -13.78
C LEU A 37 11.55 0.78 -14.04
N ASP A 38 12.03 0.76 -15.28
CA ASP A 38 13.09 1.65 -15.72
C ASP A 38 12.49 3.01 -16.04
N ALA A 39 12.95 4.06 -15.36
CA ALA A 39 12.51 5.44 -15.55
C ALA A 39 12.64 5.90 -17.01
N ARG A 40 13.51 5.24 -17.79
CA ARG A 40 13.71 5.48 -19.23
C ARG A 40 12.57 5.00 -20.12
N THR A 41 11.75 4.05 -19.65
CA THR A 41 10.62 3.48 -20.42
C THR A 41 9.29 4.20 -20.19
N VAL A 42 9.24 5.12 -19.23
CA VAL A 42 8.02 5.82 -18.80
C VAL A 42 8.06 7.26 -19.31
N ARG A 43 6.96 7.71 -19.93
CA ARG A 43 6.84 9.06 -20.49
C ARG A 43 6.95 10.17 -19.44
N ASP A 44 6.50 9.92 -18.21
CA ASP A 44 6.62 10.83 -17.06
C ASP A 44 6.90 10.05 -15.75
N PRO A 45 8.18 9.73 -15.46
CA PRO A 45 8.55 8.94 -14.28
C PRO A 45 8.29 9.69 -12.97
N ALA A 46 8.34 11.02 -12.98
CA ALA A 46 8.14 11.84 -11.78
C ALA A 46 6.66 11.91 -11.36
N ALA A 47 5.74 11.96 -12.32
CA ALA A 47 4.30 11.85 -12.03
C ALA A 47 3.95 10.44 -11.53
N LEU A 48 4.54 9.39 -12.13
CA LEU A 48 4.36 8.00 -11.70
C LEU A 48 4.87 7.76 -10.28
N ALA A 49 6.10 8.20 -9.96
CA ALA A 49 6.68 8.16 -8.62
C ALA A 49 5.75 8.77 -7.58
N ARG A 50 5.28 10.00 -7.83
CA ARG A 50 4.39 10.72 -6.91
C ARG A 50 3.08 9.97 -6.70
N ARG A 51 2.49 9.41 -7.76
CA ARG A 51 1.24 8.64 -7.65
C ARG A 51 1.43 7.35 -6.88
N LEU A 52 2.48 6.58 -7.18
CA LEU A 52 2.78 5.33 -6.49
C LEU A 52 3.13 5.57 -5.02
N SER A 53 3.92 6.60 -4.73
CA SER A 53 4.23 7.03 -3.36
C SER A 53 2.96 7.34 -2.56
N ARG A 54 2.02 8.10 -3.14
CA ARG A 54 0.73 8.40 -2.48
C ARG A 54 -0.12 7.15 -2.27
N LEU A 55 -0.16 6.24 -3.24
CA LEU A 55 -0.91 4.99 -3.10
C LEU A 55 -0.31 4.10 -2.00
N LEU A 56 1.02 3.98 -1.94
CA LEU A 56 1.71 3.23 -0.89
C LEU A 56 1.50 3.85 0.50
N ALA A 57 1.59 5.18 0.60
CA ALA A 57 1.30 5.89 1.84
C ALA A 57 -0.16 5.70 2.26
N ALA A 58 -1.12 5.78 1.32
CA ALA A 58 -2.52 5.51 1.58
C ALA A 58 -2.76 4.07 2.06
N THR A 59 -2.04 3.09 1.52
CA THR A 59 -2.09 1.70 2.02
C THR A 59 -1.55 1.62 3.45
N GLY A 60 -0.43 2.30 3.73
CA GLY A 60 0.10 2.40 5.10
C GLY A 60 -0.91 2.99 6.07
N PHE A 61 -1.58 4.08 5.70
CA PHE A 61 -2.65 4.67 6.51
C PHE A 61 -3.86 3.75 6.66
N ALA A 62 -4.27 3.03 5.62
CA ALA A 62 -5.36 2.06 5.71
C ALA A 62 -5.06 0.95 6.72
N VAL A 63 -3.81 0.46 6.77
CA VAL A 63 -3.36 -0.54 7.74
C VAL A 63 -3.37 0.04 9.16
N LEU A 64 -2.89 1.27 9.37
CA LEU A 64 -2.95 1.94 10.68
C LEU A 64 -4.40 2.16 11.15
N LEU A 65 -5.28 2.59 10.25
CA LEU A 65 -6.71 2.74 10.52
C LEU A 65 -7.37 1.39 10.84
N GLY A 66 -6.92 0.30 10.22
CA GLY A 66 -7.33 -1.06 10.59
C GLY A 66 -6.99 -1.38 12.04
N GLY A 67 -5.76 -1.10 12.46
CA GLY A 67 -5.34 -1.26 13.86
C GLY A 67 -6.14 -0.41 14.85
N ALA A 68 -6.37 0.86 14.52
CA ALA A 68 -7.21 1.76 15.32
C ALA A 68 -8.68 1.31 15.36
N GLY A 69 -9.19 0.81 14.23
CA GLY A 69 -10.53 0.24 14.11
C GLY A 69 -10.71 -0.99 15.00
N MET A 70 -9.70 -1.87 15.07
CA MET A 70 -9.73 -3.04 15.95
C MET A 70 -9.74 -2.64 17.43
N LEU A 71 -9.02 -1.59 17.82
CA LEU A 71 -9.10 -1.04 19.18
C LEU A 71 -10.51 -0.51 19.49
N TRP A 72 -11.10 0.22 18.56
CA TRP A 72 -12.46 0.75 18.70
C TRP A 72 -13.52 -0.37 18.74
N ALA A 73 -13.30 -1.45 18.00
CA ALA A 73 -14.19 -2.60 17.97
C ALA A 73 -14.20 -3.37 19.30
N GLY A 74 -13.08 -3.39 20.03
CA GLY A 74 -12.98 -4.12 21.29
C GLY A 74 -13.29 -5.60 21.09
N GLU A 75 -14.16 -6.18 21.92
CA GLU A 75 -14.60 -7.59 21.84
C GLU A 75 -15.88 -7.78 21.00
N ASP A 76 -16.45 -6.70 20.45
CA ASP A 76 -17.68 -6.76 19.64
C ASP A 76 -17.38 -7.37 18.26
N ARG A 77 -17.82 -8.61 18.06
CA ARG A 77 -17.62 -9.36 16.81
C ARG A 77 -18.19 -8.65 15.58
N ALA A 78 -19.31 -7.94 15.70
CA ALA A 78 -19.91 -7.25 14.57
C ALA A 78 -19.06 -6.05 14.14
N ARG A 79 -18.51 -5.30 15.10
CA ARG A 79 -17.58 -4.20 14.83
C ARG A 79 -16.25 -4.70 14.27
N GLN A 80 -15.71 -5.79 14.82
CA GLN A 80 -14.49 -6.42 14.30
C GLN A 80 -14.68 -6.86 12.84
N LEU A 81 -15.80 -7.52 12.53
CA LEU A 81 -16.15 -7.91 11.15
C LEU A 81 -16.24 -6.70 10.22
N LEU A 82 -16.86 -5.61 10.66
CA LEU A 82 -16.94 -4.38 9.88
C LEU A 82 -15.55 -3.80 9.57
N VAL A 83 -14.66 -3.75 10.57
CA VAL A 83 -13.27 -3.28 10.39
C VAL A 83 -12.52 -4.17 9.41
N VAL A 84 -12.63 -5.48 9.55
CA VAL A 84 -12.00 -6.45 8.65
C VAL A 84 -12.51 -6.30 7.22
N LEU A 85 -13.82 -6.16 7.02
CA LEU A 85 -14.41 -5.96 5.69
C LEU A 85 -13.98 -4.62 5.08
N ALA A 86 -13.98 -3.54 5.87
CA ALA A 86 -13.52 -2.23 5.41
C ALA A 86 -12.04 -2.27 5.00
N MET A 87 -11.20 -2.94 5.80
CA MET A 87 -9.77 -3.10 5.51
C MET A 87 -9.54 -3.98 4.28
N LEU A 88 -10.32 -5.06 4.11
CA LEU A 88 -10.29 -5.90 2.94
C LEU A 88 -10.56 -5.06 1.68
N VAL A 89 -11.64 -4.27 1.66
CA VAL A 89 -11.97 -3.43 0.51
C VAL A 89 -10.89 -2.36 0.26
N ALA A 90 -10.43 -1.68 1.31
CA ALA A 90 -9.46 -0.60 1.19
C ALA A 90 -8.10 -1.10 0.66
N VAL A 91 -7.54 -2.14 1.29
CA VAL A 91 -6.21 -2.66 0.93
C VAL A 91 -6.23 -3.30 -0.46
N ASN A 92 -7.26 -4.08 -0.79
CA ASN A 92 -7.37 -4.68 -2.12
C ASN A 92 -7.61 -3.62 -3.19
N GLY A 93 -8.49 -2.65 -2.94
CA GLY A 93 -8.73 -1.54 -3.86
C GLY A 93 -7.46 -0.73 -4.15
N LEU A 94 -6.67 -0.44 -3.12
CA LEU A 94 -5.37 0.24 -3.27
C LEU A 94 -4.35 -0.63 -3.99
N GLY A 95 -4.31 -1.94 -3.72
CA GLY A 95 -3.46 -2.90 -4.43
C GLY A 95 -3.77 -2.92 -5.93
N ILE A 96 -5.05 -3.00 -6.30
CA ILE A 96 -5.51 -2.91 -7.69
C ILE A 96 -5.10 -1.56 -8.30
N ALA A 97 -5.26 -0.45 -7.57
CA ALA A 97 -4.86 0.86 -8.06
C ALA A 97 -3.35 0.97 -8.31
N ILE A 98 -2.51 0.36 -7.47
CA ILE A 98 -1.05 0.28 -7.66
C ILE A 98 -0.74 -0.52 -8.94
N VAL A 99 -1.29 -1.73 -9.06
CA VAL A 99 -1.08 -2.60 -10.23
C VAL A 99 -1.55 -1.92 -11.52
N ALA A 100 -2.75 -1.31 -11.50
CA ALA A 100 -3.28 -0.59 -12.65
C ALA A 100 -2.43 0.63 -13.02
N THR A 101 -1.89 1.34 -12.03
CA THR A 101 -0.98 2.47 -12.26
C THR A 101 0.32 2.01 -12.92
N VAL A 102 0.90 0.89 -12.47
CA VAL A 102 2.09 0.28 -13.07
C VAL A 102 1.80 -0.24 -14.49
N ALA A 103 0.69 -0.96 -14.67
CA ALA A 103 0.30 -1.54 -15.96
C ALA A 103 0.05 -0.45 -17.03
N ARG A 104 -0.56 0.67 -16.67
CA ARG A 104 -0.77 1.82 -17.57
C ARG A 104 0.51 2.57 -17.91
N ALA A 105 1.54 2.48 -17.06
CA ALA A 105 2.81 3.16 -17.27
C ALA A 105 3.80 2.35 -18.10
N ARG A 106 3.65 1.02 -18.17
CA ARG A 106 4.44 0.19 -19.08
C ARG A 106 3.97 0.40 -20.52
N PRO A 107 4.88 0.64 -21.48
CA PRO A 107 4.52 0.58 -22.90
C PRO A 107 3.92 -0.80 -23.21
N PRO A 108 2.97 -0.91 -24.16
CA PRO A 108 2.57 -2.22 -24.67
C PRO A 108 3.84 -2.89 -25.16
N SER A 109 4.25 -3.97 -24.48
CA SER A 109 5.35 -4.80 -24.91
C SER A 109 5.05 -5.26 -26.33
N GLY A 110 5.76 -4.69 -27.31
CA GLY A 110 5.87 -5.28 -28.64
C GLY A 110 6.35 -6.72 -28.49
N PRO A 111 5.92 -7.63 -29.38
CA PRO A 111 6.10 -9.07 -29.20
C PRO A 111 7.57 -9.44 -28.97
N PRO A 112 7.83 -10.52 -28.22
CA PRO A 112 9.19 -10.99 -27.97
C PRO A 112 9.88 -11.20 -29.31
N HIS A 113 10.93 -10.43 -29.57
CA HIS A 113 11.84 -10.72 -30.67
C HIS A 113 12.47 -12.09 -30.39
N ARG A 114 12.25 -12.98 -31.34
CA ARG A 114 12.65 -14.39 -31.37
C ARG A 114 14.14 -14.59 -31.08
#